data_AF-A0A1G4TFP6-F1
#
_entry.id   AF-A0A1G4TFP6-F1
#
_cell.length_a   1.000
_cell.length_b   1.000
_cell.length_c   1.000
_cell.angle_alpha   90.00
_cell.angle_beta   90.00
_cell.angle_gamma   90.00
#
_symmetry.space_group_name_H-M   'P 1'
#
loop_
_entity.id
_entity.type
_entity.pdbx_description
1 polymer ?
#
loop_
_entity_poly.entity_id
_entity_poly.type
_entity_poly.pdbx_seq_one_letter_code
_entity_poly.pdbx_strand_id
1 'polypeptide(L)'
;MNTLFSYKYRSRQCYLCKNCGMTFNDATATPIAGTRYPDKWKKYFEYMVQGLTLPKIAKKLDIHISTAFYWRHKILNAIRSLDVRKLQGIVESDETFFLSR
;
A
#
# COMPACT_ATOMS: atom_id res chain seq x y z
N MET A 1 -14.56 -11.47 15.13
CA MET A 1 -14.59 -10.16 15.83
C MET A 1 -16.05 -9.75 15.96
N ASN A 2 -16.51 -9.40 17.17
CA ASN A 2 -17.89 -9.01 17.39
C ASN A 2 -18.12 -7.54 16.98
N THR A 3 -19.06 -7.30 16.06
CA THR A 3 -19.41 -5.97 15.54
C THR A 3 -20.54 -5.34 16.36
N LEU A 4 -20.34 -4.14 16.90
CA LEU A 4 -21.33 -3.42 17.73
C LEU A 4 -22.35 -2.66 16.88
N PHE A 5 -21.84 -2.00 15.85
CA PHE A 5 -22.59 -1.05 15.03
C PHE A 5 -21.93 -0.95 13.65
N SER A 6 -22.69 -0.62 12.62
CA SER A 6 -22.17 -0.48 11.26
C SER A 6 -22.82 0.70 10.54
N TYR A 7 -22.06 1.44 9.74
CA TYR A 7 -22.53 2.59 8.98
C TYR A 7 -21.78 2.72 7.66
N LYS A 8 -22.29 3.52 6.72
CA LYS A 8 -21.62 3.78 5.44
C LYS A 8 -20.91 5.13 5.46
N TYR A 9 -19.68 5.17 4.98
CA TYR A 9 -18.91 6.40 4.77
C TYR A 9 -18.29 6.39 3.38
N ARG A 10 -18.55 7.41 2.56
CA ARG A 10 -18.08 7.51 1.16
C ARG A 10 -18.27 6.20 0.38
N SER A 11 -19.47 5.63 0.48
CA SER A 11 -19.87 4.37 -0.16
C SER A 11 -19.12 3.11 0.30
N ARG A 12 -18.36 3.18 1.39
CA ARG A 12 -17.71 2.03 2.03
C ARG A 12 -18.40 1.68 3.33
N GLN A 13 -18.47 0.39 3.62
CA GLN A 13 -19.01 -0.11 4.87
C GLN A 13 -17.97 0.02 5.99
N CYS A 14 -18.35 0.67 7.07
CA CYS A 14 -17.57 0.80 8.30
C CYS A 14 -18.25 0.02 9.42
N TYR A 15 -17.43 -0.48 10.34
CA TYR A 15 -17.82 -1.32 11.46
C TYR A 15 -17.18 -0.79 12.74
N LEU A 16 -17.90 -0.86 13.85
CA LEU A 16 -17.40 -0.52 15.19
C LEU A 16 -17.12 -1.81 15.96
N CYS A 17 -15.89 -1.98 16.46
CA CYS A 17 -15.52 -3.13 17.27
C CYS A 17 -16.18 -3.05 18.65
N LYS A 18 -16.84 -4.13 19.10
CA LYS A 18 -17.46 -4.19 20.45
C LYS A 18 -16.45 -4.04 21.58
N ASN A 19 -15.25 -4.59 21.39
CA ASN A 19 -14.28 -4.76 22.47
C ASN A 19 -13.42 -3.51 22.69
N CYS A 20 -13.03 -2.82 21.62
CA CYS A 20 -12.11 -1.69 21.70
C CYS A 20 -12.71 -0.35 21.24
N GLY A 21 -13.95 -0.33 20.73
CA GLY A 21 -14.61 0.89 20.26
C GLY A 21 -13.97 1.52 19.02
N MET A 22 -12.97 0.88 18.40
CA MET A 22 -12.35 1.38 17.17
C MET A 22 -13.19 1.05 15.93
N THR A 23 -13.19 1.97 14.97
CA THR A 23 -13.82 1.75 13.67
C THR A 23 -12.86 1.10 12.68
N PHE A 24 -13.38 0.20 11.85
CA PHE A 24 -12.63 -0.47 10.79
C PHE A 24 -13.52 -0.72 9.56
N ASN A 25 -12.88 -1.03 8.44
CA ASN A 25 -13.48 -1.34 7.15
C ASN A 25 -12.57 -2.29 6.37
N ASP A 26 -12.99 -2.64 5.16
CA ASP A 26 -12.25 -3.46 4.20
C ASP A 26 -10.85 -2.92 3.84
N ALA A 27 -10.65 -1.61 3.91
CA ALA A 27 -9.36 -0.96 3.67
C ALA A 27 -8.48 -0.83 4.92
N THR A 28 -8.95 -1.24 6.09
CA THR A 28 -8.19 -1.11 7.35
C THR A 28 -6.95 -2.01 7.32
N ALA A 29 -5.83 -1.51 7.84
CA ALA A 29 -4.52 -2.18 7.80
C ALA A 29 -3.99 -2.50 6.39
N THR A 30 -4.48 -1.81 5.35
CA THR A 30 -3.97 -1.93 3.98
C THR A 30 -3.20 -0.66 3.55
N PRO A 31 -2.32 -0.75 2.53
CA PRO A 31 -1.69 0.43 1.94
C PRO A 31 -2.71 1.48 1.44
N ILE A 32 -3.93 1.07 1.07
CA ILE A 32 -4.95 1.99 0.55
C ILE A 32 -5.73 2.72 1.66
N ALA A 33 -5.51 2.39 2.93
CA ALA A 33 -6.18 3.04 4.05
C ALA A 33 -6.00 4.57 4.02
N GLY A 34 -7.09 5.33 4.20
CA GLY A 34 -7.04 6.79 4.28
C GLY A 34 -6.62 7.52 2.99
N THR A 35 -6.60 6.84 1.84
CA THR A 35 -6.28 7.48 0.56
C THR A 35 -7.47 8.26 0.00
N ARG A 36 -7.19 9.38 -0.68
CA ARG A 36 -8.21 10.19 -1.36
C ARG A 36 -8.66 9.61 -2.70
N TYR A 37 -7.79 8.86 -3.39
CA TYR A 37 -8.01 8.35 -4.75
C TYR A 37 -7.90 6.82 -4.79
N PRO A 38 -8.83 6.08 -4.14
CA PRO A 38 -8.77 4.62 -4.05
C PRO A 38 -8.81 3.92 -5.43
N ASP A 39 -9.53 4.51 -6.37
CA ASP A 39 -9.68 4.09 -7.76
C ASP A 39 -8.36 4.07 -8.55
N LYS A 40 -7.40 4.92 -8.21
CA LYS A 40 -6.10 5.01 -8.89
C LYS A 40 -5.08 3.97 -8.43
N TRP A 41 -5.33 3.26 -7.32
CA TRP A 41 -4.33 2.35 -6.72
C TRP A 41 -4.00 1.14 -7.58
N LYS A 42 -4.99 0.55 -8.27
CA LYS A 42 -4.74 -0.59 -9.15
C LYS A 42 -3.72 -0.25 -10.23
N LYS A 43 -3.95 0.85 -10.96
CA LYS A 43 -3.03 1.34 -12.00
C LYS A 43 -1.69 1.81 -11.41
N TYR A 44 -1.70 2.41 -10.23
CA TYR A 44 -0.46 2.79 -9.54
C TYR A 44 0.42 1.58 -9.28
N PHE A 45 -0.15 0.51 -8.74
CA PHE A 45 0.56 -0.74 -8.46
C PHE A 45 1.09 -1.39 -9.76
N GLU A 46 0.26 -1.46 -10.80
CA GLU A 46 0.67 -1.94 -12.13
C GLU A 46 1.89 -1.17 -12.66
N TYR A 47 1.89 0.17 -12.58
CA TYR A 47 3.03 0.98 -13.00
C TYR A 47 4.26 0.82 -12.13
N MET A 48 4.09 0.55 -10.83
CA MET A 48 5.20 0.28 -9.92
C MET A 48 5.87 -1.05 -10.27
N VAL A 49 5.10 -2.10 -10.55
CA VAL A 49 5.59 -3.42 -10.99
C VAL A 49 6.29 -3.33 -12.35
N GLN A 50 5.79 -2.49 -13.26
CA GLN A 50 6.44 -2.19 -14.54
C GLN A 50 7.73 -1.34 -14.41
N GLY A 51 8.10 -0.90 -13.20
CA GLY A 51 9.32 -0.13 -12.97
C GLY A 51 9.27 1.33 -13.45
N LEU A 52 8.07 1.93 -13.60
CA LEU A 52 7.97 3.33 -13.97
C LEU A 52 8.51 4.25 -12.86
N THR A 53 9.13 5.37 -13.25
CA THR A 53 9.57 6.40 -12.32
C THR A 53 8.38 7.15 -11.72
N LEU A 54 8.53 7.66 -10.49
CA LEU A 54 7.46 8.40 -9.81
C LEU A 54 6.93 9.60 -10.62
N PRO A 55 7.75 10.41 -11.32
CA PRO A 55 7.26 11.48 -12.19
C PRO A 55 6.38 10.97 -13.33
N LYS A 56 6.74 9.84 -13.95
CA LYS A 56 5.93 9.23 -15.02
C LYS A 56 4.59 8.74 -14.47
N ILE A 57 4.58 8.11 -13.29
CA ILE A 57 3.35 7.65 -12.62
C ILE A 57 2.46 8.85 -12.25
N ALA A 58 3.05 9.87 -11.63
CA ALA A 58 2.36 11.10 -11.23
C ALA A 58 1.65 11.76 -12.42
N LYS A 59 2.35 11.89 -13.55
CA LYS A 59 1.76 12.40 -14.80
C LYS A 59 0.66 11.49 -15.35
N LYS A 60 0.88 10.17 -15.41
CA LYS A 60 -0.10 9.22 -15.98
C LYS A 60 -1.39 9.11 -15.16
N LEU A 61 -1.30 9.28 -13.84
CA LEU A 61 -2.43 9.16 -12.92
C LEU A 61 -3.02 10.51 -12.51
N ASP A 62 -2.47 11.62 -13.01
CA ASP A 62 -2.87 12.97 -12.61
C ASP A 62 -2.91 13.11 -11.08
N ILE A 63 -1.76 12.89 -10.44
CA ILE A 63 -1.54 13.06 -9.01
C ILE A 63 -0.25 13.83 -8.78
N HIS A 64 -0.17 14.55 -7.65
CA HIS A 64 1.08 15.21 -7.27
C HIS A 64 2.21 14.21 -7.00
N ILE A 65 3.45 14.58 -7.29
CA ILE A 65 4.62 13.71 -7.10
C ILE A 65 4.78 13.24 -5.66
N SER A 66 4.46 14.08 -4.68
CA SER A 66 4.48 13.70 -3.26
C SER A 66 3.46 12.63 -2.92
N THR A 67 2.28 12.64 -3.55
CA THR A 67 1.27 11.57 -3.42
C THR A 67 1.83 10.26 -3.95
N ALA A 68 2.47 10.29 -5.12
CA ALA A 68 3.11 9.11 -5.69
C ALA A 68 4.24 8.58 -4.79
N PHE A 69 5.07 9.47 -4.23
CA PHE A 69 6.13 9.09 -3.30
C PHE A 69 5.57 8.45 -2.02
N TYR A 70 4.54 9.05 -1.42
CA TYR A 70 3.89 8.52 -0.22
C TYR A 70 3.26 7.14 -0.47
N TRP A 71 2.61 6.93 -1.61
CA TRP A 71 2.03 5.62 -1.95
C TRP A 71 3.10 4.54 -2.11
N ARG A 72 4.27 4.88 -2.67
CA ARG A 72 5.43 3.97 -2.73
C ARG A 72 5.86 3.54 -1.34
N HIS A 73 5.97 4.47 -0.39
CA HIS A 73 6.31 4.13 1.00
C HIS A 73 5.29 3.21 1.66
N LYS A 74 3.98 3.41 1.41
CA LYS A 74 2.96 2.50 1.96
C LYS A 74 3.12 1.07 1.45
N ILE A 75 3.42 0.90 0.16
CA ILE A 75 3.64 -0.43 -0.45
C ILE A 75 4.91 -1.06 0.12
N LEU A 76 6.03 -0.32 0.14
CA LEU A 76 7.30 -0.83 0.66
C LEU A 76 7.21 -1.21 2.14
N ASN A 77 6.49 -0.42 2.95
CA ASN A 77 6.27 -0.76 4.36
C ASN A 77 5.44 -2.04 4.54
N ALA A 78 4.43 -2.24 3.69
CA ALA A 78 3.63 -3.47 3.72
C ALA A 78 4.45 -4.70 3.27
N ILE A 79 5.29 -4.55 2.25
CA ILE A 79 6.21 -5.63 1.82
C ILE A 79 7.20 -5.96 2.94
N ARG A 80 7.79 -4.95 3.59
CA ARG A 80 8.72 -5.14 4.69
C ARG A 80 8.12 -5.93 5.86
N SER A 81 6.81 -5.77 6.12
CA SER A 81 6.14 -6.55 7.17
C SER A 81 5.92 -8.03 6.81
N LEU A 82 6.01 -8.41 5.54
CA LEU A 82 5.92 -9.80 5.10
C LEU A 82 7.27 -10.52 5.17
N ASP A 83 8.36 -9.78 5.01
CA ASP A 83 9.70 -10.34 4.77
C ASP A 83 10.54 -10.53 6.03
N VAL A 84 9.91 -10.92 7.15
CA VAL A 84 10.62 -11.20 8.40
C VAL A 84 10.79 -12.71 8.57
N ARG A 85 11.45 -13.37 7.61
CA ARG A 85 12.00 -14.71 7.82
C ARG A 85 13.51 -14.60 7.91
N LYS A 86 14.05 -15.02 9.06
CA LYS A 86 15.50 -15.08 9.25
C LYS A 86 16.06 -16.10 8.25
N LEU A 87 17.00 -15.68 7.40
CA LEU A 87 17.68 -16.60 6.49
C LEU A 87 18.40 -17.67 7.33
N GLN A 88 18.26 -18.94 6.95
CA GLN A 88 18.87 -20.09 7.62
C GLN A 88 19.46 -21.05 6.60
N GLY A 89 20.57 -21.72 6.94
CA GLY A 89 21.24 -22.68 6.07
C GLY A 89 22.27 -22.04 5.13
N ILE A 90 22.46 -22.65 3.96
CA ILE A 90 23.33 -22.13 2.90
C ILE A 90 22.59 -20.99 2.21
N VAL A 91 23.16 -19.79 2.25
CA VAL A 91 22.60 -18.57 1.64
C VAL A 91 23.46 -18.20 0.45
N GLU A 92 22.83 -18.11 -0.72
CA GLU A 92 23.42 -17.56 -1.93
C GLU A 92 22.97 -16.10 -2.10
N SER A 93 23.88 -15.24 -2.54
CA SER A 93 23.64 -13.82 -2.75
C SER A 93 24.10 -13.45 -4.16
N ASP A 94 23.16 -13.06 -5.01
CA ASP A 94 23.45 -12.54 -6.35
C ASP A 94 23.65 -11.02 -6.31
N GLU A 95 24.69 -10.53 -6.98
CA GLU A 95 24.89 -9.10 -7.19
C GLU A 95 24.29 -8.66 -8.52
N THR A 96 23.48 -7.59 -8.50
CA THR A 96 22.99 -6.93 -9.71
C THR A 96 23.66 -5.58 -9.87
N PHE A 97 24.55 -5.46 -10.86
CA PHE A 97 25.22 -4.19 -11.17
C PHE A 97 24.30 -3.28 -11.97
N PHE A 98 24.02 -2.09 -11.42
CA PHE A 98 23.37 -1.01 -12.16
C PHE A 98 24.45 -0.11 -12.75
N LEU A 99 24.45 0.05 -14.08
CA LEU A 99 25.27 1.07 -14.74
C LEU A 99 24.76 2.45 -14.33
N SER A 100 25.52 3.16 -13.50
CA SER A 100 25.31 4.58 -13.24
C SER A 100 25.61 5.35 -14.52
N ARG A 101 24.61 6.08 -15.02
CA ARG A 101 24.75 6.97 -16.18
C ARG A 101 25.10 8.38 -15.73
#